data_AF-A0A833HNI0-F1
#
_entry.id   AF-A0A833HNI0-F1
#
_cell.length_a   1.000
_cell.length_b   1.000
_cell.length_c   1.000
_cell.angle_alpha   90.00
_cell.angle_beta   90.00
_cell.angle_gamma   90.00
#
_symmetry.space_group_name_H-M   'P 1'
#
loop_
_entity.id
_entity.type
_entity.pdbx_description
1 polymer ?
#
loop_
_entity_poly.entity_id
_entity_poly.type
_entity_poly.pdbx_seq_one_letter_code
_entity_poly.pdbx_strand_id
1 'polypeptide(L)'
;MAFLKRLTLLIIIFLTYSFILVGCKQSSPEIRTSITISKITQEEYNKIDNSSKPEDSNIDDFRKLYIDVKMTNSKKAVERKITIPNLYIIDKYERVRTTSGGASEQNNIGTEDTAKSMAYIIFDSRGLSEQDIRNLYRESKIYIAHRLRNGDLVEKSISVGNELTFNK
;
A
#
# COMPACT_ATOMS: atom_id res chain seq x y z
N MET A 1 48.55 37.71 27.35
CA MET A 1 48.34 37.24 25.95
C MET A 1 48.12 35.72 25.82
N ALA A 2 48.85 34.86 26.54
CA ALA A 2 48.68 33.40 26.43
C ALA A 2 47.29 32.86 26.85
N PHE A 3 46.66 33.49 27.86
CA PHE A 3 45.34 33.09 28.34
C PHE A 3 44.23 33.38 27.32
N LEU A 4 44.26 34.55 26.67
CA LEU A 4 43.33 34.89 25.59
C LEU A 4 43.43 33.88 24.43
N LYS A 5 44.65 33.52 24.00
CA LYS A 5 44.90 32.55 22.93
C LYS A 5 44.35 31.15 23.25
N ARG A 6 44.44 30.71 24.52
CA ARG A 6 43.89 29.42 24.99
C ARG A 6 42.36 29.44 25.02
N LEU A 7 41.76 30.57 25.40
CA LEU A 7 40.31 30.73 25.39
C LEU A 7 39.74 30.74 23.96
N THR A 8 40.43 31.40 23.01
CA THR A 8 40.00 31.39 21.60
C THR A 8 40.06 29.99 21.01
N LEU A 9 41.12 29.21 21.32
CA LEU A 9 41.26 27.84 20.86
C LEU A 9 40.11 26.94 21.36
N LEU A 10 39.72 27.07 22.64
CA LEU A 10 38.62 26.30 23.22
C LEU A 10 37.27 26.64 22.60
N ILE A 11 37.01 27.91 22.30
CA ILE A 11 35.77 28.35 21.63
C ILE A 11 35.70 27.80 20.20
N ILE A 12 36.82 27.78 19.47
CA ILE A 12 36.88 27.22 18.12
C ILE A 12 36.61 25.70 18.15
N ILE A 13 37.17 24.97 19.12
CA ILE A 13 36.92 23.52 19.29
C ILE A 13 35.45 23.25 19.64
N PHE A 14 34.84 24.07 20.49
CA PHE A 14 33.43 23.91 20.87
C PHE A 14 32.48 24.20 19.70
N LEU A 15 32.81 25.20 18.86
CA LEU A 15 32.06 25.52 17.65
C LEU A 15 32.21 24.43 16.58
N THR A 16 33.40 23.87 16.37
CA THR A 16 33.59 22.78 15.41
C THR A 16 32.89 21.49 15.84
N TYR A 17 32.84 21.17 17.13
CA TYR A 17 32.05 20.04 17.64
C TYR A 17 30.54 20.24 17.49
N SER A 18 30.05 21.47 17.61
CA SER A 18 28.61 21.77 17.46
C SER A 18 28.10 21.57 16.02
N PHE A 19 28.97 21.71 15.02
CA PHE A 19 28.60 21.50 13.61
C PHE A 19 28.56 20.02 13.18
N ILE A 20 29.14 19.09 13.93
CA ILE A 20 29.18 17.66 13.58
C ILE A 20 27.88 16.93 13.98
N LEU A 21 27.06 17.54 14.84
CA LEU A 21 25.81 16.94 15.34
C LEU A 21 24.57 17.22 14.48
N VAL A 22 24.72 17.83 13.30
CA VAL A 22 23.64 17.87 12.30
C VAL A 22 23.56 16.50 11.64
N GLY A 23 23.09 15.52 12.40
CA GLY A 23 22.78 14.19 11.90
C GLY A 23 21.81 14.33 10.74
N CYS A 24 22.21 13.86 9.56
CA CYS A 24 21.32 13.72 8.41
C CYS A 24 20.05 13.01 8.87
N LYS A 25 18.94 13.75 8.92
CA LYS A 25 17.61 13.20 9.23
C LYS A 25 17.26 12.24 8.10
N GLN A 26 17.60 10.96 8.26
CA GLN A 26 17.30 9.96 7.26
C GLN A 26 15.79 9.86 7.13
N SER A 27 15.25 10.20 5.95
CA SER A 27 13.84 9.98 5.65
C SER A 27 13.48 8.50 5.82
N SER A 28 12.52 8.19 6.68
CA SER A 28 11.96 6.85 6.83
C SER A 28 11.20 6.44 5.56
N PRO A 29 11.01 5.13 5.32
CA PRO A 29 10.13 4.67 4.27
C PRO A 29 8.73 5.29 4.41
N GLU A 30 8.21 5.84 3.31
CA GLU A 30 6.85 6.40 3.27
C GLU A 30 5.93 5.37 2.61
N ILE A 31 4.82 5.05 3.29
CA ILE A 31 3.85 4.06 2.85
C ILE A 31 2.59 4.78 2.39
N ARG A 32 2.22 4.55 1.13
CA ARG A 32 0.94 4.97 0.55
C ARG A 32 0.11 3.75 0.21
N THR A 33 -1.17 3.80 0.54
CA THR A 33 -2.13 2.75 0.27
C THR A 33 -3.35 3.37 -0.38
N SER A 34 -3.81 2.78 -1.47
CA SER A 34 -5.04 3.15 -2.17
C SER A 34 -5.92 1.91 -2.28
N ILE A 35 -7.18 2.03 -1.89
CA ILE A 35 -8.17 0.95 -1.92
C ILE A 35 -9.42 1.55 -2.56
N THR A 36 -9.71 1.17 -3.79
CA THR A 36 -10.77 1.81 -4.59
C THR A 36 -11.70 0.77 -5.18
N ILE A 37 -12.99 1.10 -5.23
CA ILE A 37 -13.95 0.50 -6.14
C ILE A 37 -14.29 1.49 -7.24
N SER A 38 -14.24 1.04 -8.49
CA SER A 38 -14.62 1.83 -9.64
C SER A 38 -15.48 1.03 -10.61
N LYS A 39 -16.11 1.73 -11.55
CA LYS A 39 -16.59 1.12 -12.80
C LYS A 39 -15.41 0.48 -13.55
N ILE A 40 -15.72 -0.53 -14.36
CA ILE A 40 -14.74 -1.16 -15.24
C ILE A 40 -14.72 -0.48 -16.60
N THR A 41 -13.62 -0.61 -17.34
CA THR A 41 -13.54 -0.12 -18.71
C THR A 41 -14.17 -1.10 -19.70
N GLN A 42 -14.47 -0.63 -20.92
CA GLN A 42 -14.94 -1.51 -22.00
C GLN A 42 -13.93 -2.61 -22.33
N GLU A 43 -12.62 -2.30 -22.27
CA GLU A 43 -11.56 -3.26 -22.51
C GLU A 43 -11.54 -4.37 -21.45
N GLU A 44 -11.75 -4.00 -20.19
CA GLU A 44 -11.86 -4.97 -19.09
C GLU A 44 -13.11 -5.83 -19.25
N TYR A 45 -14.26 -5.23 -19.59
CA TYR A 45 -15.51 -5.96 -19.82
C TYR A 45 -15.42 -6.96 -20.98
N ASN A 46 -14.73 -6.58 -22.06
CA ASN A 46 -14.52 -7.45 -23.22
C ASN A 46 -13.58 -8.63 -22.92
N LYS A 47 -12.72 -8.52 -21.90
CA LYS A 47 -11.84 -9.60 -21.43
C LYS A 47 -12.52 -10.59 -20.48
N ILE A 48 -13.69 -10.24 -19.94
CA ILE A 48 -14.47 -11.16 -19.13
C ILE A 48 -15.02 -12.26 -20.05
N ASP A 49 -14.70 -13.52 -19.73
CA ASP A 49 -15.24 -14.68 -20.43
C ASP A 49 -16.78 -14.66 -20.36
N ASN A 50 -17.43 -14.91 -21.49
CA ASN A 50 -18.88 -14.96 -21.58
C ASN A 50 -19.47 -16.05 -20.67
N SER A 51 -18.73 -17.14 -20.41
CA SER A 51 -19.16 -18.17 -19.44
C SER A 51 -19.20 -17.66 -17.98
N SER A 52 -18.44 -16.59 -17.69
CA SER A 52 -18.37 -15.94 -16.38
C SER A 52 -19.34 -14.75 -16.25
N LYS A 53 -20.03 -14.39 -17.34
CA LYS A 53 -21.05 -13.33 -17.33
C LYS A 53 -22.40 -13.96 -17.03
N PRO A 54 -23.08 -13.55 -15.96
CA PRO A 54 -24.47 -13.92 -15.79
C PRO A 54 -25.31 -13.46 -16.98
N GLU A 55 -26.36 -14.21 -17.28
CA GLU A 55 -27.35 -13.81 -18.28
C GLU A 55 -27.88 -12.40 -17.98
N ASP A 56 -28.10 -11.64 -19.07
CA ASP A 56 -28.56 -10.24 -19.06
C ASP A 56 -27.66 -9.24 -18.33
N SER A 57 -26.44 -9.60 -17.96
CA SER A 57 -25.49 -8.64 -17.37
C SER A 57 -24.97 -7.65 -18.42
N ASN A 58 -24.77 -6.41 -17.98
CA ASN A 58 -24.16 -5.34 -18.76
C ASN A 58 -22.92 -4.77 -18.03
N ILE A 59 -22.17 -3.89 -18.68
CA ILE A 59 -20.93 -3.33 -18.13
C ILE A 59 -21.12 -2.61 -16.78
N ASP A 60 -22.27 -1.96 -16.55
CA ASP A 60 -22.54 -1.20 -15.33
C ASP A 60 -22.81 -2.10 -14.12
N ASP A 61 -23.06 -3.39 -14.33
CA ASP A 61 -23.24 -4.39 -13.27
C ASP A 61 -21.92 -4.79 -12.61
N PHE A 62 -20.80 -4.53 -13.30
CA PHE A 62 -19.47 -4.92 -12.83
C PHE A 62 -18.74 -3.77 -12.16
N ARG A 63 -17.98 -4.12 -11.13
CA ARG A 63 -17.09 -3.21 -10.43
C ARG A 63 -15.71 -3.83 -10.29
N LYS A 64 -14.69 -2.97 -10.24
CA LYS A 64 -13.32 -3.36 -9.97
C LYS A 64 -12.92 -2.90 -8.59
N LEU A 65 -12.60 -3.83 -7.70
CA LEU A 65 -11.88 -3.54 -6.46
C LEU A 65 -10.39 -3.58 -6.78
N TYR A 66 -9.69 -2.49 -6.51
CA TYR A 66 -8.28 -2.33 -6.79
C TYR A 66 -7.55 -1.85 -5.53
N ILE A 67 -6.45 -2.51 -5.20
CA ILE A 67 -5.57 -2.19 -4.08
C ILE A 67 -4.19 -1.91 -4.64
N ASP A 68 -3.62 -0.77 -4.27
CA ASP A 68 -2.24 -0.41 -4.54
C ASP A 68 -1.53 0.01 -3.26
N VAL A 69 -0.43 -0.65 -2.94
CA VAL A 69 0.43 -0.34 -1.81
C VAL A 69 1.81 0.00 -2.35
N LYS A 70 2.27 1.22 -2.07
CA LYS A 70 3.57 1.72 -2.50
C LYS A 70 4.39 2.17 -1.27
N MET A 71 5.61 1.67 -1.17
CA MET A 71 6.60 2.10 -0.19
C MET A 71 7.75 2.80 -0.92
N THR A 72 7.96 4.09 -0.69
CA THR A 72 9.09 4.87 -1.23
C THR A 72 10.22 5.00 -0.20
N ASN A 73 11.41 5.45 -0.63
CA ASN A 73 12.63 5.47 0.20
C ASN A 73 12.98 4.08 0.77
N SER A 74 12.60 3.03 0.06
CA SER A 74 12.54 1.67 0.59
C SER A 74 13.88 0.91 0.55
N LYS A 75 14.93 1.47 -0.10
CA LYS A 75 16.32 0.92 -0.04
C LYS A 75 16.89 0.91 1.37
N LYS A 76 16.34 1.72 2.27
CA LYS A 76 16.80 1.83 3.66
C LYS A 76 16.30 0.69 4.54
N ALA A 77 15.24 0.01 4.12
CA ALA A 77 14.74 -1.16 4.81
C ALA A 77 15.68 -2.35 4.56
N VAL A 78 16.09 -3.02 5.63
CA VAL A 78 16.83 -4.30 5.54
C VAL A 78 15.88 -5.48 5.36
N GLU A 79 14.64 -5.33 5.83
CA GLU A 79 13.55 -6.26 5.64
C GLU A 79 12.29 -5.46 5.32
N ARG A 80 11.45 -5.97 4.42
CA ARG A 80 10.12 -5.41 4.18
C ARG A 80 9.17 -6.47 3.67
N LYS A 81 7.90 -6.34 4.05
CA LYS A 81 6.82 -7.23 3.67
C LYS A 81 5.56 -6.41 3.41
N ILE A 82 4.92 -6.65 2.29
CA ILE A 82 3.59 -6.15 1.99
C ILE A 82 2.73 -7.37 1.71
N THR A 83 1.58 -7.47 2.36
CA THR A 83 0.65 -8.58 2.18
C THR A 83 -0.75 -8.02 2.03
N ILE A 84 -1.31 -8.20 0.84
CA ILE A 84 -2.70 -7.87 0.54
C ILE A 84 -3.54 -9.11 0.86
N PRO A 85 -4.68 -8.99 1.56
CA PRO A 85 -5.52 -10.12 1.90
C PRO A 85 -6.16 -10.72 0.65
N ASN A 86 -6.67 -11.95 0.77
CA ASN A 86 -7.46 -12.57 -0.28
C ASN A 86 -8.71 -11.71 -0.60
N LEU A 87 -8.85 -11.27 -1.84
CA LEU A 87 -9.99 -10.46 -2.29
C LEU A 87 -11.19 -11.30 -2.72
N TYR A 88 -11.03 -12.60 -2.97
CA TYR A 88 -12.09 -13.50 -3.39
C TYR A 88 -13.10 -13.85 -2.28
N ILE A 89 -13.06 -13.16 -1.14
CA ILE A 89 -14.04 -13.36 -0.05
C ILE A 89 -15.46 -12.99 -0.47
N ILE A 90 -15.62 -12.15 -1.50
CA ILE A 90 -16.92 -11.77 -2.07
C ILE A 90 -17.69 -12.95 -2.65
N ASP A 91 -16.97 -14.00 -3.06
CA ASP A 91 -17.57 -15.23 -3.57
C ASP A 91 -18.18 -16.11 -2.47
N LYS A 92 -17.86 -15.83 -1.20
CA LYS A 92 -18.37 -16.59 -0.05
C LYS A 92 -19.71 -16.08 0.48
N TYR A 93 -20.19 -14.93 0.01
CA TYR A 93 -21.39 -14.30 0.56
C TYR A 93 -22.67 -15.03 0.13
N GLU A 94 -22.82 -15.33 -1.17
CA GLU A 94 -24.06 -15.93 -1.73
C GLU A 94 -23.80 -16.81 -2.95
N ARG A 95 -22.93 -16.35 -3.85
CA ARG A 95 -22.54 -17.02 -5.09
C ARG A 95 -21.17 -16.54 -5.51
N VAL A 96 -20.56 -17.25 -6.47
CA VAL A 96 -19.37 -16.77 -7.16
C VAL A 96 -19.75 -15.51 -7.95
N ARG A 97 -19.13 -14.38 -7.60
CA ARG A 97 -19.34 -13.05 -8.19
C ARG A 97 -18.11 -12.58 -8.96
N THR A 98 -16.92 -13.06 -8.61
CA THR A 98 -15.65 -12.69 -9.23
C THR A 98 -15.56 -13.27 -10.64
N THR A 99 -15.21 -12.44 -11.61
CA THR A 99 -15.03 -12.85 -13.02
C THR A 99 -13.58 -12.79 -13.47
N SER A 100 -12.77 -11.95 -12.83
CA SER A 100 -11.33 -11.90 -13.07
C SER A 100 -10.61 -11.29 -11.87
N GLY A 101 -9.31 -11.51 -11.78
CA GLY A 101 -8.46 -10.88 -10.79
C GLY A 101 -7.00 -11.06 -11.12
N GLY A 102 -6.16 -10.34 -10.40
CA GLY A 102 -4.72 -10.43 -10.56
C GLY A 102 -3.99 -9.77 -9.41
N ALA A 103 -2.74 -10.13 -9.24
CA ALA A 103 -1.85 -9.53 -8.27
C ALA A 103 -0.46 -9.36 -8.89
N SER A 104 0.27 -8.34 -8.45
CA SER A 104 1.66 -8.14 -8.80
C SER A 104 2.44 -7.55 -7.63
N GLU A 105 3.72 -7.88 -7.57
CA GLU A 105 4.63 -7.42 -6.53
C GLU A 105 5.96 -7.00 -7.16
N GLN A 106 6.49 -5.89 -6.65
CA GLN A 106 7.86 -5.43 -6.87
C GLN A 106 8.50 -5.24 -5.50
N ASN A 107 9.44 -6.12 -5.16
CA ASN A 107 10.00 -6.18 -3.81
C ASN A 107 11.49 -6.55 -3.81
N ASN A 108 12.31 -5.91 -4.65
CA ASN A 108 13.76 -6.15 -4.64
C ASN A 108 14.45 -5.34 -3.52
N ILE A 109 14.66 -6.00 -2.38
CA ILE A 109 15.23 -5.40 -1.16
C ILE A 109 16.67 -4.93 -1.41
N GLY A 110 17.02 -3.75 -0.89
CA GLY A 110 18.38 -3.19 -0.97
C GLY A 110 18.78 -2.64 -2.34
N THR A 111 18.03 -2.92 -3.41
CA THR A 111 18.34 -2.49 -4.78
C THR A 111 17.39 -1.39 -5.27
N GLU A 112 16.11 -1.47 -4.94
CA GLU A 112 15.06 -0.57 -5.43
C GLU A 112 14.59 0.44 -4.38
N ASP A 113 14.36 1.68 -4.82
CA ASP A 113 13.83 2.74 -3.94
C ASP A 113 12.33 2.64 -3.71
N THR A 114 11.65 1.85 -4.53
CA THR A 114 10.22 1.58 -4.40
C THR A 114 9.99 0.09 -4.19
N ALA A 115 9.15 -0.24 -3.19
CA ALA A 115 8.45 -1.51 -3.12
C ALA A 115 6.98 -1.27 -3.48
N LYS A 116 6.38 -2.17 -4.24
CA LYS A 116 4.99 -2.06 -4.66
C LYS A 116 4.29 -3.41 -4.56
N SER A 117 3.05 -3.43 -4.08
CA SER A 117 2.17 -4.59 -4.18
C SER A 117 0.81 -4.12 -4.64
N MET A 118 0.25 -4.83 -5.61
CA MET A 118 -1.04 -4.53 -6.20
C MET A 118 -1.87 -5.80 -6.27
N ALA A 119 -3.17 -5.67 -6.01
CA ALA A 119 -4.14 -6.72 -6.29
C ALA A 119 -5.45 -6.11 -6.77
N TYR A 120 -6.18 -6.85 -7.59
CA TYR A 120 -7.51 -6.47 -8.02
C TYR A 120 -8.41 -7.66 -8.28
N ILE A 121 -9.70 -7.40 -8.22
CA ILE A 121 -10.76 -8.29 -8.74
C ILE A 121 -11.78 -7.47 -9.53
N ILE A 122 -12.40 -8.10 -10.52
CA ILE A 122 -13.63 -7.63 -11.15
C ILE A 122 -14.75 -8.56 -10.73
N PHE A 123 -15.86 -8.00 -10.28
CA PHE A 123 -16.98 -8.78 -9.74
C PHE A 123 -18.33 -8.20 -10.13
N ASP A 124 -19.34 -9.08 -10.17
CA ASP A 124 -20.76 -8.71 -10.32
C ASP A 124 -21.28 -8.08 -9.01
N SER A 125 -21.55 -6.77 -9.10
CA SER A 125 -21.97 -5.93 -7.98
C SER A 125 -23.49 -5.86 -7.79
N ARG A 126 -24.28 -6.50 -8.65
CA ARG A 126 -25.75 -6.46 -8.54
C ARG A 126 -26.22 -7.00 -7.19
N GLY A 127 -27.12 -6.24 -6.57
CA GLY A 127 -27.66 -6.56 -5.24
C GLY A 127 -26.71 -6.27 -4.07
N LEU A 128 -25.54 -5.66 -4.31
CA LEU A 128 -24.64 -5.21 -3.24
C LEU A 128 -24.65 -3.68 -3.15
N SER A 129 -24.99 -3.15 -1.97
CA SER A 129 -24.77 -1.74 -1.66
C SER A 129 -23.29 -1.47 -1.35
N GLU A 130 -22.88 -0.20 -1.41
CA GLU A 130 -21.53 0.19 -0.96
C GLU A 130 -21.25 -0.25 0.47
N GLN A 131 -22.27 -0.20 1.34
CA GLN A 131 -22.15 -0.61 2.74
C GLN A 131 -21.96 -2.13 2.88
N ASP A 132 -22.63 -2.94 2.06
CA ASP A 132 -22.44 -4.40 2.06
C ASP A 132 -21.00 -4.75 1.71
N ILE A 133 -20.44 -4.07 0.70
CA ILE A 133 -19.05 -4.28 0.30
C ILE A 133 -18.09 -3.84 1.40
N ARG A 134 -18.31 -2.69 2.04
CA ARG A 134 -17.51 -2.26 3.20
C ARG A 134 -17.55 -3.28 4.33
N ASN A 135 -18.72 -3.82 4.63
CA ASN A 135 -18.91 -4.80 5.70
C ASN A 135 -18.18 -6.11 5.39
N LEU A 136 -18.29 -6.59 4.15
CA LEU A 136 -17.65 -7.80 3.67
C LEU A 136 -16.12 -7.74 3.83
N TYR A 137 -15.51 -6.59 3.51
CA TYR A 137 -14.05 -6.41 3.58
C TYR A 137 -13.55 -5.80 4.90
N ARG A 138 -14.43 -5.62 5.90
CA ARG A 138 -14.09 -4.93 7.15
C ARG A 138 -12.92 -5.59 7.90
N GLU A 139 -12.93 -6.92 7.97
CA GLU A 139 -11.90 -7.70 8.65
C GLU A 139 -10.71 -8.08 7.74
N SER A 140 -10.81 -7.82 6.45
CA SER A 140 -9.71 -8.01 5.50
C SER A 140 -8.67 -6.93 5.70
N LYS A 141 -7.46 -7.31 6.11
CA LYS A 141 -6.40 -6.36 6.46
C LYS A 141 -5.20 -6.49 5.54
N ILE A 142 -4.76 -5.37 4.97
CA ILE A 142 -3.46 -5.24 4.34
C ILE A 142 -2.42 -5.12 5.46
N TYR A 143 -1.41 -5.96 5.44
CA TYR A 143 -0.31 -5.94 6.39
C TYR A 143 0.96 -5.43 5.72
N ILE A 144 1.61 -4.46 6.34
CA ILE A 144 2.82 -3.80 5.85
C ILE A 144 3.82 -3.77 7.00
N ALA A 145 4.99 -4.35 6.81
CA ALA A 145 6.07 -4.32 7.78
C ALA A 145 7.39 -3.93 7.11
N HIS A 146 8.23 -3.19 7.83
CA HIS A 146 9.61 -2.98 7.42
C HIS A 146 10.53 -2.82 8.63
N ARG A 147 11.77 -3.29 8.49
CA ARG A 147 12.83 -3.14 9.47
C ARG A 147 13.93 -2.24 8.93
N LEU A 148 14.39 -1.29 9.73
CA LEU A 148 15.51 -0.42 9.41
C LEU A 148 16.84 -0.99 9.92
N ARG A 149 17.96 -0.46 9.44
CA ARG A 149 19.32 -0.89 9.85
C ARG A 149 19.61 -0.70 11.35
N ASN A 150 18.96 0.27 11.98
CA ASN A 150 19.07 0.49 13.43
C ASN A 150 18.28 -0.53 14.26
N GLY A 151 17.57 -1.47 13.61
CA GLY A 151 16.77 -2.51 14.26
C GLY A 151 15.28 -2.18 14.36
N ASP A 152 14.88 -0.93 14.12
CA ASP A 152 13.49 -0.47 14.28
C ASP A 152 12.56 -1.23 13.32
N LEU A 153 11.57 -1.90 13.89
CA LEU A 153 10.50 -2.57 13.17
C LEU A 153 9.25 -1.67 13.18
N VAL A 154 8.74 -1.38 12.00
CA VAL A 154 7.48 -0.65 11.83
C VAL A 154 6.48 -1.59 11.19
N GLU A 155 5.35 -1.77 11.85
CA GLU A 155 4.21 -2.56 11.37
C GLU A 155 2.98 -1.67 11.21
N LYS A 156 2.24 -1.88 10.12
CA LYS A 156 1.00 -1.20 9.83
C LYS A 156 -0.01 -2.20 9.29
N SER A 157 -1.21 -2.16 9.84
CA SER A 157 -2.35 -2.92 9.35
C SER A 157 -3.44 -1.96 8.90
N ILE A 158 -4.02 -2.20 7.73
CA ILE A 158 -5.04 -1.33 7.12
C ILE A 158 -6.25 -2.17 6.76
N SER A 159 -7.43 -1.85 7.29
CA SER A 159 -8.68 -2.52 6.92
C SER A 159 -9.10 -2.11 5.52
N VAL A 160 -9.33 -3.09 4.66
CA VAL A 160 -9.80 -2.88 3.28
C VAL A 160 -11.16 -2.21 3.29
N GLY A 161 -12.13 -2.73 4.07
CA GLY A 161 -13.49 -2.19 4.10
C GLY A 161 -13.59 -0.77 4.68
N ASN A 162 -12.75 -0.44 5.67
CA ASN A 162 -12.78 0.89 6.30
C ASN A 162 -12.16 1.97 5.40
N GLU A 163 -11.02 1.69 4.78
CA GLU A 163 -10.30 2.64 3.92
C GLU A 163 -10.78 2.63 2.45
N LEU A 164 -11.76 1.79 2.13
CA LEU A 164 -12.33 1.68 0.79
C LEU A 164 -12.92 3.01 0.32
N THR A 165 -12.60 3.44 -0.89
CA THR A 165 -13.22 4.59 -1.55
C THR A 165 -13.96 4.16 -2.81
N PHE A 166 -15.08 4.83 -3.10
CA PHE A 166 -15.89 4.56 -4.29
C PHE A 166 -15.68 5.69 -5.29
N ASN A 167 -15.06 5.36 -6.42
CA ASN A 167 -14.86 6.27 -7.54
C ASN A 167 -16.07 6.15 -8.48
N LYS A 168 -16.73 7.28 -8.75
CA LYS A 168 -17.93 7.35 -9.61
C LYS A 168 -17.59 7.18 -11.08
#